data_AF-A0A6J1VW97-F1
#
_entry.id   AF-A0A6J1VW97-F1
#
_cell.length_a   1.000
_cell.length_b   1.000
_cell.length_c   1.000
_cell.angle_alpha   90.00
_cell.angle_beta   90.00
_cell.angle_gamma   90.00
#
_symmetry.space_group_name_H-M   'P 1'
#
loop_
_entity.id
_entity.type
_entity.pdbx_description
1 polymer ?
#
loop_
_entity_poly.entity_id
_entity_poly.type
_entity_poly.pdbx_seq_one_letter_code
_entity_poly.pdbx_strand_id
1 'polypeptide(L)'
;CLILFPLYSNEPFSKFSNCSVQEHQRYLLRVRPQCILNKPLSTDIVTPPVCGNYLVEVGEECDCGSPQDCQDACCNAATCKLQHDCDSGECCEQCKFKKAGAECRAAKDDCDLPESCTGQSAECPTDSFQRNGHPCQNNQGYCYNGKCPIMTNQCIALKGPGVNVSPDECFTWNQNSQGCGFCRMENGTKIPCAAK
;
A
#
# COMPACT_ATOMS: atom_id res chain seq x y z
N CYS A 1 -23.65 5.60 -23.63
CA CYS A 1 -24.17 5.23 -22.31
C CYS A 1 -23.04 4.82 -21.38
N LEU A 2 -23.28 4.80 -20.05
CA LEU A 2 -22.25 4.82 -19.00
C LEU A 2 -22.36 3.57 -18.11
N ILE A 3 -21.24 3.08 -17.55
CA ILE A 3 -21.16 1.81 -16.79
C ILE A 3 -22.13 1.75 -15.60
N LEU A 4 -22.32 2.86 -14.88
CA LEU A 4 -23.20 2.95 -13.72
C LEU A 4 -24.64 3.39 -14.08
N PHE A 5 -25.10 3.07 -15.28
CA PHE A 5 -26.47 3.34 -15.68
C PHE A 5 -27.43 2.39 -14.95
N PRO A 6 -28.55 2.88 -14.37
CA PRO A 6 -29.39 2.08 -13.48
C PRO A 6 -30.25 1.02 -14.18
N LEU A 7 -30.28 1.01 -15.52
CA LEU A 7 -31.06 0.05 -16.30
C LEU A 7 -30.14 -0.84 -17.13
N TYR A 8 -30.51 -2.10 -17.21
CA TYR A 8 -29.84 -3.07 -18.07
C TYR A 8 -29.95 -2.66 -19.55
N SER A 9 -28.87 -2.87 -20.29
CA SER A 9 -28.81 -2.69 -21.73
C SER A 9 -28.06 -3.85 -22.36
N ASN A 10 -28.45 -4.22 -23.57
CA ASN A 10 -27.77 -5.25 -24.35
C ASN A 10 -26.47 -4.74 -25.01
N GLU A 11 -26.23 -3.43 -25.00
CA GLU A 11 -25.00 -2.84 -25.52
C GLU A 11 -23.94 -2.73 -24.41
N PRO A 12 -22.71 -3.26 -24.62
CA PRO A 12 -21.67 -3.19 -23.61
C PRO A 12 -21.23 -1.75 -23.37
N PHE A 13 -21.10 -1.38 -22.09
CA PHE A 13 -20.67 -0.05 -21.67
C PHE A 13 -19.22 -0.06 -21.21
N SER A 14 -18.41 0.87 -21.71
CA SER A 14 -16.97 0.96 -21.39
C SER A 14 -16.54 2.32 -20.81
N LYS A 15 -17.49 3.24 -20.57
CA LYS A 15 -17.19 4.60 -20.08
C LYS A 15 -17.87 4.90 -18.75
N PHE A 16 -17.14 5.52 -17.83
CA PHE A 16 -17.72 6.04 -16.60
C PHE A 16 -18.35 7.42 -16.81
N SER A 17 -19.38 7.73 -16.01
CA SER A 17 -19.97 9.08 -15.96
C SER A 17 -19.07 10.05 -15.21
N ASN A 18 -19.23 11.35 -15.44
CA ASN A 18 -18.52 12.37 -14.64
C ASN A 18 -18.83 12.21 -13.14
N CYS A 19 -20.10 11.96 -12.78
CA CYS A 19 -20.49 11.70 -11.39
C CYS A 19 -19.74 10.50 -10.80
N SER A 20 -19.60 9.40 -11.56
CA SER A 20 -18.87 8.20 -11.14
C SER A 20 -17.40 8.49 -10.85
N VAL A 21 -16.74 9.28 -11.71
CA VAL A 21 -15.33 9.66 -11.55
C VAL A 21 -15.14 10.51 -10.30
N GLN A 22 -16.02 11.50 -10.07
CA GLN A 22 -15.96 12.36 -8.89
C GLN A 22 -16.18 11.58 -7.59
N GLU A 23 -17.17 10.69 -7.55
CA GLU A 23 -17.44 9.86 -6.37
C GLU A 23 -16.29 8.88 -6.07
N HIS A 24 -15.70 8.29 -7.12
CA HIS A 24 -14.53 7.42 -6.95
C HIS A 24 -13.34 8.18 -6.36
N GLN A 25 -13.06 9.39 -6.84
CA GLN A 25 -12.01 10.26 -6.28
C GLN A 25 -12.28 10.60 -4.81
N ARG A 26 -13.52 10.96 -4.46
CA ARG A 26 -13.92 11.21 -3.07
C ARG A 26 -13.71 9.99 -2.18
N TYR A 27 -14.07 8.81 -2.67
CA TYR A 27 -13.87 7.55 -1.97
C TYR A 27 -12.38 7.30 -1.68
N LEU A 28 -11.52 7.40 -2.70
CA LEU A 28 -10.07 7.19 -2.54
C LEU A 28 -9.45 8.18 -1.55
N LEU A 29 -9.85 9.45 -1.59
CA LEU A 29 -9.33 10.47 -0.66
C LEU A 29 -9.80 10.27 0.78
N ARG A 30 -11.05 9.80 0.97
CA ARG A 30 -11.63 9.59 2.30
C ARG A 30 -11.18 8.28 2.95
N VAL A 31 -11.23 7.19 2.20
CA VAL A 31 -11.01 5.83 2.72
C VAL A 31 -9.54 5.43 2.65
N ARG A 32 -8.80 5.92 1.63
CA ARG A 32 -7.39 5.59 1.37
C ARG A 32 -7.10 4.09 1.53
N PRO A 33 -7.80 3.22 0.78
CA PRO A 33 -7.61 1.77 0.89
C PRO A 33 -6.16 1.41 0.58
N GLN A 34 -5.47 0.80 1.54
CA GLN A 34 -4.04 0.49 1.40
C GLN A 34 -3.81 -0.73 0.49
N CYS A 35 -4.78 -1.65 0.39
CA CYS A 35 -4.63 -2.91 -0.33
C CYS A 35 -4.53 -2.77 -1.86
N ILE A 36 -4.84 -1.60 -2.43
CA ILE A 36 -4.79 -1.36 -3.88
C ILE A 36 -3.52 -0.61 -4.30
N LEU A 37 -2.61 -0.32 -3.37
CA LEU A 37 -1.39 0.44 -3.64
C LEU A 37 -0.24 -0.45 -4.13
N ASN A 38 -0.27 -1.74 -3.79
CA ASN A 38 0.78 -2.67 -4.19
C ASN A 38 0.54 -3.15 -5.62
N LYS A 39 1.56 -3.01 -6.48
CA LYS A 39 1.59 -3.66 -7.79
C LYS A 39 1.69 -5.17 -7.59
N PRO A 40 0.84 -6.00 -8.23
CA PRO A 40 0.96 -7.45 -8.14
C PRO A 40 2.26 -7.92 -8.80
N LEU A 41 2.85 -9.01 -8.31
CA LEU A 41 3.95 -9.67 -9.01
C LEU A 41 3.42 -10.29 -10.30
N SER A 42 4.23 -10.30 -11.36
CA SER A 42 3.83 -10.91 -12.63
C SER A 42 3.42 -12.38 -12.47
N THR A 43 4.03 -13.10 -11.54
CA THR A 43 3.72 -14.50 -11.21
C THR A 43 2.39 -14.70 -10.48
N ASP A 44 1.83 -13.64 -9.88
CA ASP A 44 0.53 -13.71 -9.19
C ASP A 44 -0.65 -13.52 -10.15
N ILE A 45 -0.37 -13.08 -11.40
CA ILE A 45 -1.37 -12.86 -12.44
C ILE A 45 -1.62 -14.19 -13.16
N VAL A 46 -2.82 -14.73 -12.99
CA VAL A 46 -3.20 -16.06 -13.51
C VAL A 46 -3.84 -16.02 -14.90
N THR A 47 -4.10 -14.82 -15.44
CA THR A 47 -4.64 -14.63 -16.78
C THR A 47 -3.56 -14.85 -17.83
N PRO A 48 -3.94 -15.25 -19.06
CA PRO A 48 -2.99 -15.24 -20.18
C PRO A 48 -2.40 -13.83 -20.38
N PRO A 49 -1.08 -13.69 -20.54
CA PRO A 49 -0.43 -12.39 -20.76
C PRO A 49 -0.97 -11.66 -21.99
N VAL A 50 -1.17 -10.34 -21.88
CA VAL A 50 -1.66 -9.49 -22.97
C VAL A 50 -0.80 -8.23 -23.11
N CYS A 51 0.12 -8.27 -24.06
CA CYS A 51 0.94 -7.11 -24.39
C CYS A 51 0.10 -5.90 -24.83
N GLY A 52 0.31 -4.78 -24.15
CA GLY A 52 -0.36 -3.50 -24.38
C GLY A 52 -1.51 -3.21 -23.40
N ASN A 53 -1.59 -3.93 -22.29
CA ASN A 53 -2.63 -3.76 -21.25
C ASN A 53 -2.14 -2.91 -20.05
N TYR A 54 -0.93 -2.34 -20.14
CA TYR A 54 -0.27 -1.53 -19.10
C TYR A 54 0.18 -2.31 -17.86
N LEU A 55 0.24 -3.64 -17.92
CA LEU A 55 0.61 -4.50 -16.81
C LEU A 55 1.66 -5.52 -17.25
N VAL A 56 2.86 -5.44 -16.69
CA VAL A 56 3.92 -6.40 -16.99
C VAL A 56 3.56 -7.79 -16.46
N GLU A 57 3.26 -8.70 -17.38
CA GLU A 57 2.89 -10.09 -17.11
C GLU A 57 4.05 -11.06 -17.39
N VAL A 58 3.86 -12.36 -17.08
CA VAL A 58 4.91 -13.37 -17.32
C VAL A 58 5.26 -13.44 -18.82
N GLY A 59 6.53 -13.22 -19.15
CA GLY A 59 7.06 -13.27 -20.53
C GLY A 59 7.30 -11.91 -21.16
N GLU A 60 6.76 -10.85 -20.55
CA GLU A 60 6.98 -9.46 -20.92
C GLU A 60 8.12 -8.86 -20.09
N GLU A 61 8.80 -7.85 -20.65
CA GLU A 61 9.85 -7.11 -19.94
C GLU A 61 9.43 -5.68 -19.64
N CYS A 62 8.41 -5.17 -20.35
CA CYS A 62 7.82 -3.86 -20.19
C CYS A 62 6.41 -3.86 -20.82
N ASP A 63 5.52 -2.98 -20.37
CA ASP A 63 4.22 -2.74 -21.02
C ASP A 63 3.78 -1.28 -20.79
N CYS A 64 3.83 -0.50 -21.87
CA CYS A 64 3.45 0.91 -21.90
C CYS A 64 2.13 1.15 -22.64
N GLY A 65 1.33 0.11 -22.88
CA GLY A 65 0.10 0.16 -23.66
C GLY A 65 0.30 -0.09 -25.15
N SER A 66 -0.66 0.37 -25.95
CA SER A 66 -0.63 0.19 -27.42
C SER A 66 0.51 0.98 -28.07
N PRO A 67 0.99 0.59 -29.27
CA PRO A 67 1.99 1.38 -30.01
C PRO A 67 1.57 2.82 -30.32
N GLN A 68 0.27 3.12 -30.33
CA GLN A 68 -0.26 4.46 -30.56
C GLN A 68 -0.22 5.33 -29.29
N ASP A 69 -0.37 4.72 -28.12
CA ASP A 69 -0.49 5.42 -26.83
C ASP A 69 0.82 5.44 -26.05
N CYS A 70 1.73 4.51 -26.33
CA CYS A 70 2.99 4.36 -25.60
C CYS A 70 3.90 5.59 -25.78
N GLN A 71 4.25 6.20 -24.65
CA GLN A 71 5.18 7.33 -24.56
C GLN A 71 6.56 6.91 -24.01
N ASP A 72 6.71 5.65 -23.65
CA ASP A 72 7.93 5.11 -23.08
C ASP A 72 8.94 4.74 -24.18
N ALA A 73 10.05 5.49 -24.24
CA ALA A 73 11.12 5.25 -25.19
C ALA A 73 11.93 3.98 -24.88
N CYS A 74 11.84 3.47 -23.66
CA CYS A 74 12.57 2.30 -23.20
C CYS A 74 11.85 0.99 -23.56
N CYS A 75 10.57 1.05 -23.91
CA CYS A 75 9.76 -0.12 -24.21
C CYS A 75 9.37 -0.20 -25.69
N ASN A 76 9.46 -1.40 -26.28
CA ASN A 76 8.86 -1.67 -27.57
C ASN A 76 7.41 -2.16 -27.37
N ALA A 77 6.45 -1.24 -27.47
CA ALA A 77 5.01 -1.49 -27.28
C ALA A 77 4.41 -2.58 -28.17
N ALA A 78 5.01 -2.89 -29.33
CA ALA A 78 4.51 -3.95 -30.21
C ALA A 78 4.92 -5.36 -29.76
N THR A 79 5.95 -5.46 -28.91
CA THR A 79 6.55 -6.73 -28.50
C THR A 79 6.64 -6.91 -26.98
N CYS A 80 6.39 -5.85 -26.20
CA CYS A 80 6.57 -5.81 -24.75
C CYS A 80 7.97 -6.24 -24.32
N LYS A 81 8.96 -5.76 -25.07
CA LYS A 81 10.39 -6.00 -24.87
C LYS A 81 11.13 -4.70 -24.61
N LEU A 82 12.09 -4.76 -23.70
CA LEU A 82 12.92 -3.61 -23.39
C LEU A 82 13.84 -3.30 -24.57
N GLN A 83 14.02 -2.01 -24.83
CA GLN A 83 15.04 -1.51 -25.75
C GLN A 83 16.40 -1.32 -25.04
N HIS A 84 16.38 -1.21 -23.71
CA HIS A 84 17.51 -0.93 -22.83
C HIS A 84 17.40 -1.72 -21.50
N ASP A 85 18.00 -1.24 -20.42
CA ASP A 85 18.13 -2.00 -19.18
C ASP A 85 16.82 -2.01 -18.34
N CYS A 86 16.00 -0.96 -18.46
CA CYS A 86 14.72 -0.83 -17.75
C CYS A 86 13.77 0.16 -18.43
N ASP A 87 12.48 0.12 -18.07
CA ASP A 87 11.43 1.04 -18.51
C ASP A 87 10.87 1.91 -17.36
N SER A 88 10.56 1.27 -16.24
CA SER A 88 9.78 1.79 -15.12
C SER A 88 10.38 1.37 -13.78
N GLY A 89 9.93 2.00 -12.69
CA GLY A 89 10.43 1.75 -11.33
C GLY A 89 11.32 2.88 -10.79
N GLU A 90 11.39 3.02 -9.47
CA GLU A 90 12.08 4.13 -8.80
C GLU A 90 13.61 4.09 -8.99
N CYS A 91 14.15 2.93 -9.38
CA CYS A 91 15.56 2.72 -9.71
C CYS A 91 15.86 2.71 -11.21
N CYS A 92 14.92 3.11 -12.06
CA CYS A 92 15.16 3.37 -13.48
C CYS A 92 15.32 4.87 -13.74
N GLU A 93 16.37 5.26 -14.47
CA GLU A 93 16.59 6.62 -14.92
C GLU A 93 17.12 6.59 -16.36
N GLN A 94 16.42 7.23 -17.30
CA GLN A 94 16.79 7.27 -18.72
C GLN A 94 17.06 5.87 -19.30
N CYS A 95 16.15 4.93 -19.05
CA CYS A 95 16.22 3.53 -19.46
C CYS A 95 17.41 2.73 -18.90
N LYS A 96 18.06 3.23 -17.85
CA LYS A 96 19.21 2.59 -17.19
C LYS A 96 18.98 2.45 -15.70
N PHE A 97 19.56 1.41 -15.12
CA PHE A 97 19.57 1.28 -13.66
C PHE A 97 20.32 2.44 -13.02
N LYS A 98 19.71 3.06 -12.02
CA LYS A 98 20.39 3.99 -11.12
C LYS A 98 21.56 3.28 -10.44
N LYS A 99 22.62 4.02 -10.12
CA LYS A 99 23.81 3.47 -9.47
C LYS A 99 23.48 2.80 -8.14
N ALA A 100 24.25 1.77 -7.79
CA ALA A 100 24.17 1.13 -6.48
C ALA A 100 24.33 2.18 -5.37
N GLY A 101 23.43 2.17 -4.39
CA GLY A 101 23.40 3.14 -3.29
C GLY A 101 22.63 4.44 -3.57
N ALA A 102 22.07 4.63 -4.78
CA ALA A 102 21.16 5.75 -5.02
C ALA A 102 19.86 5.54 -4.23
N GLU A 103 19.43 6.52 -3.44
CA GLU A 103 18.19 6.42 -2.66
C GLU A 103 16.98 6.36 -3.60
N CYS A 104 16.13 5.35 -3.42
CA CYS A 104 14.86 5.20 -4.14
C CYS A 104 13.65 5.44 -3.25
N ARG A 105 13.79 5.26 -1.93
CA ARG A 105 12.77 5.61 -0.96
C ARG A 105 13.40 6.16 0.30
N ALA A 106 12.99 7.36 0.68
CA ALA A 106 13.38 7.96 1.96
C ALA A 106 12.64 7.28 3.13
N ALA A 107 13.25 7.33 4.31
CA ALA A 107 12.59 6.99 5.56
C ALA A 107 11.47 8.00 5.87
N LYS A 108 10.29 7.50 6.23
CA LYS A 108 9.10 8.32 6.53
C LYS A 108 9.09 8.83 7.97
N ASP A 109 9.59 8.04 8.91
CA ASP A 109 9.62 8.35 10.34
C ASP A 109 10.68 7.52 11.11
N ASP A 110 10.76 7.69 12.43
CA ASP A 110 11.71 7.00 13.32
C ASP A 110 11.67 5.46 13.25
N CYS A 111 10.59 4.88 12.73
CA CYS A 111 10.38 3.44 12.64
C CYS A 111 10.61 2.86 11.24
N ASP A 112 11.10 3.67 10.32
CA ASP A 112 11.26 3.35 8.91
C ASP A 112 12.73 3.54 8.47
N LEU A 113 13.23 2.68 7.58
CA LEU A 113 14.58 2.79 7.04
C LEU A 113 14.51 3.31 5.60
N PRO A 114 15.54 3.98 5.07
CA PRO A 114 15.59 4.29 3.65
C PRO A 114 16.03 3.06 2.83
N GLU A 115 15.55 2.94 1.59
CA GLU A 115 16.07 1.97 0.62
C GLU A 115 16.86 2.63 -0.50
N SER A 116 17.82 1.86 -1.00
CA SER A 116 18.72 2.27 -2.06
C SER A 116 18.73 1.25 -3.18
N CYS A 117 18.87 1.74 -4.41
CA CYS A 117 18.99 0.95 -5.61
C CYS A 117 20.20 0.00 -5.52
N THR A 118 20.03 -1.20 -6.06
CA THR A 118 21.10 -2.21 -6.11
C THR A 118 22.11 -1.96 -7.22
N GLY A 119 21.75 -1.13 -8.22
CA GLY A 119 22.53 -0.96 -9.45
C GLY A 119 22.29 -2.02 -10.51
N GLN A 120 21.41 -2.99 -10.24
CA GLN A 120 21.17 -4.15 -11.10
C GLN A 120 19.67 -4.43 -11.33
N SER A 121 18.80 -3.59 -10.77
CA SER A 121 17.35 -3.70 -10.86
C SER A 121 16.73 -2.31 -10.98
N ALA A 122 15.60 -2.24 -11.67
CA ALA A 122 14.78 -1.04 -11.82
C ALA A 122 13.83 -0.83 -10.63
N GLU A 123 13.51 -1.91 -9.93
CA GLU A 123 12.63 -1.91 -8.75
C GLU A 123 13.42 -1.49 -7.50
N CYS A 124 12.82 -0.62 -6.70
CA CYS A 124 13.34 -0.34 -5.36
C CYS A 124 13.17 -1.60 -4.47
N PRO A 125 14.17 -1.95 -3.64
CA PRO A 125 14.03 -3.08 -2.72
C PRO A 125 12.80 -2.97 -1.80
N THR A 126 12.33 -4.11 -1.29
CA THR A 126 11.19 -4.16 -0.38
C THR A 126 11.41 -3.26 0.85
N ASP A 127 10.34 -2.54 1.21
CA ASP A 127 10.28 -1.64 2.37
C ASP A 127 10.74 -2.37 3.65
N SER A 128 11.80 -1.83 4.26
CA SER A 128 12.46 -2.33 5.44
C SER A 128 12.23 -1.40 6.62
N PHE A 129 11.81 -1.96 7.74
CA PHE A 129 11.49 -1.19 8.93
C PHE A 129 12.56 -1.27 10.01
N GLN A 130 12.59 -0.25 10.86
CA GLN A 130 13.36 -0.30 12.08
C GLN A 130 12.91 -1.49 12.94
N ARG A 131 13.86 -2.11 13.64
CA ARG A 131 13.58 -3.29 14.46
C ARG A 131 12.46 -3.01 15.47
N ASN A 132 11.59 -4.01 15.67
CA ASN A 132 10.55 -3.93 16.71
C ASN A 132 11.18 -3.68 18.08
N GLY A 133 10.58 -2.77 18.86
CA GLY A 133 11.11 -2.35 20.15
C GLY A 133 12.10 -1.17 20.12
N HIS A 134 12.42 -0.61 18.95
CA HIS A 134 13.18 0.64 18.88
C HIS A 134 12.36 1.82 19.42
N PRO A 135 12.88 2.67 20.32
CA PRO A 135 12.12 3.81 20.82
C PRO A 135 11.78 4.81 19.71
N CYS A 136 10.58 5.37 19.73
CA CYS A 136 10.10 6.31 18.71
C CYS A 136 9.30 7.46 19.34
N GLN A 137 9.14 8.57 18.60
CA GLN A 137 8.37 9.74 19.04
C GLN A 137 8.82 10.25 20.42
N ASN A 138 10.13 10.51 20.58
CA ASN A 138 10.72 10.97 21.85
C ASN A 138 10.46 10.01 23.03
N ASN A 139 10.65 8.70 22.83
CA ASN A 139 10.43 7.65 23.83
C ASN A 139 8.97 7.51 24.32
N GLN A 140 7.98 8.01 23.56
CA GLN A 140 6.56 7.82 23.89
C GLN A 140 6.02 6.45 23.49
N GLY A 141 6.73 5.73 22.61
CA GLY A 141 6.37 4.40 22.17
C GLY A 141 7.57 3.63 21.64
N TYR A 142 7.28 2.46 21.09
CA TYR A 142 8.26 1.58 20.48
C TYR A 142 7.79 1.13 19.11
N CYS A 143 8.71 1.08 18.15
CA CYS A 143 8.42 0.65 16.79
C CYS A 143 7.85 -0.76 16.77
N TYR A 144 6.82 -0.94 15.95
CA TYR A 144 6.20 -2.23 15.67
C TYR A 144 5.75 -2.26 14.21
N ASN A 145 6.43 -3.07 13.40
CA ASN A 145 6.19 -3.25 11.96
C ASN A 145 6.07 -1.91 11.20
N GLY A 146 7.09 -1.05 11.33
CA GLY A 146 7.17 0.22 10.62
C GLY A 146 6.30 1.35 11.18
N LYS A 147 5.64 1.15 12.33
CA LYS A 147 4.79 2.15 12.97
C LYS A 147 5.21 2.38 14.41
N CYS A 148 4.89 3.57 14.93
CA CYS A 148 5.01 3.91 16.35
C CYS A 148 3.62 3.91 17.03
N PRO A 149 3.09 2.74 17.47
CA PRO A 149 1.79 2.68 18.12
C PRO A 149 1.82 3.33 19.52
N ILE A 150 1.10 4.44 19.68
CA ILE A 150 0.96 5.17 20.94
C ILE A 150 -0.54 5.22 21.30
N MET A 151 -0.87 5.01 22.58
CA MET A 151 -2.27 4.96 23.04
C MET A 151 -3.02 6.27 22.75
N THR A 152 -2.38 7.43 22.95
CA THR A 152 -2.96 8.74 22.64
C THR A 152 -3.37 8.87 21.17
N ASN A 153 -2.50 8.46 20.24
CA ASN A 153 -2.81 8.49 18.81
C ASN A 153 -3.96 7.55 18.45
N GLN A 154 -4.08 6.40 19.13
CA GLN A 154 -5.22 5.50 18.96
C GLN A 154 -6.53 6.13 19.46
N CYS A 155 -6.50 6.81 20.62
CA CYS A 155 -7.67 7.55 21.11
C CYS A 155 -8.10 8.64 20.12
N ILE A 156 -7.15 9.43 19.60
CA ILE A 156 -7.41 10.50 18.62
C ILE A 156 -7.99 9.93 17.32
N ALA A 157 -7.45 8.81 16.81
CA ALA A 157 -7.98 8.17 15.61
C ALA A 157 -9.42 7.67 15.79
N LEU A 158 -9.79 7.25 17.00
CA LEU A 158 -11.13 6.72 17.31
C LEU A 158 -12.16 7.80 17.67
N LYS A 159 -11.74 8.89 18.32
CA LYS A 159 -12.65 9.91 18.90
C LYS A 159 -12.46 11.32 18.36
N GLY A 160 -11.43 11.56 17.55
CA GLY A 160 -11.07 12.87 17.04
C GLY A 160 -10.04 13.60 17.90
N PRO A 161 -9.62 14.81 17.51
CA PRO A 161 -8.60 15.58 18.21
C PRO A 161 -9.05 15.99 19.62
N GLY A 162 -8.08 16.16 20.53
CA GLY A 162 -8.31 16.68 21.88
C GLY A 162 -8.65 15.64 22.95
N VAL A 163 -8.70 14.35 22.60
CA VAL A 163 -8.84 13.26 23.58
C VAL A 163 -7.48 12.71 24.02
N ASN A 164 -7.45 12.12 25.21
CA ASN A 164 -6.26 11.49 25.78
C ASN A 164 -6.58 10.09 26.31
N VAL A 165 -5.53 9.37 26.72
CA VAL A 165 -5.64 8.08 27.40
C VAL A 165 -6.35 8.26 28.75
N SER A 166 -7.30 7.37 29.05
CA SER A 166 -7.98 7.34 30.35
C SER A 166 -7.03 7.00 31.50
N PRO A 167 -7.39 7.29 32.76
CA PRO A 167 -6.64 6.83 33.92
C PRO A 167 -6.49 5.30 33.97
N ASP A 168 -5.39 4.83 34.57
CA ASP A 168 -5.07 3.39 34.72
C ASP A 168 -6.21 2.58 35.34
N GLU A 169 -6.98 3.18 36.26
CA GLU A 169 -8.14 2.57 36.91
C GLU A 169 -9.19 2.06 35.91
N CYS A 170 -9.36 2.73 34.76
CA CYS A 170 -10.30 2.31 33.72
C CYS A 170 -9.88 0.98 33.08
N PHE A 171 -8.57 0.67 33.03
CA PHE A 171 -8.07 -0.56 32.40
C PHE A 171 -8.30 -1.80 33.27
N THR A 172 -8.67 -1.63 34.55
CA THR A 172 -9.07 -2.76 35.42
C THR A 172 -10.32 -3.48 34.90
N TRP A 173 -11.17 -2.79 34.12
CA TRP A 173 -12.36 -3.38 33.51
C TRP A 173 -12.03 -4.50 32.51
N ASN A 174 -10.81 -4.55 31.99
CA ASN A 174 -10.36 -5.60 31.07
C ASN A 174 -10.12 -6.96 31.77
N GLN A 175 -10.18 -7.01 33.11
CA GLN A 175 -10.00 -8.24 33.90
C GLN A 175 -11.30 -9.04 34.07
N ASN A 176 -12.45 -8.48 33.67
CA ASN A 176 -13.76 -9.04 34.03
C ASN A 176 -14.42 -9.87 32.91
N SER A 177 -13.85 -9.92 31.69
CA SER A 177 -14.43 -10.57 30.50
C SER A 177 -15.85 -10.12 30.12
N GLN A 178 -16.32 -8.99 30.66
CA GLN A 178 -17.65 -8.44 30.40
C GLN A 178 -17.60 -7.42 29.26
N GLY A 179 -18.60 -7.44 28.36
CA GLY A 179 -18.71 -6.47 27.28
C GLY A 179 -17.46 -6.45 26.39
N CYS A 180 -16.81 -5.29 26.29
CA CYS A 180 -15.55 -5.09 25.55
C CYS A 180 -14.29 -5.31 26.40
N GLY A 181 -14.40 -5.57 27.69
CA GLY A 181 -13.25 -5.73 28.59
C GLY A 181 -12.67 -7.15 28.55
N PHE A 182 -11.72 -7.40 27.66
CA PHE A 182 -10.96 -8.65 27.56
C PHE A 182 -9.61 -8.42 26.88
N CYS A 183 -8.66 -9.35 27.02
CA CYS A 183 -7.31 -9.21 26.43
C CYS A 183 -7.17 -9.95 25.09
N ARG A 184 -7.80 -11.12 24.96
CA ARG A 184 -7.77 -11.93 23.74
C ARG A 184 -8.99 -12.82 23.63
N MET A 185 -9.18 -13.41 22.46
CA MET A 185 -10.26 -14.34 22.19
C MET A 185 -9.69 -15.68 21.74
N GLU A 186 -10.14 -16.77 22.36
CA GLU A 186 -9.74 -18.13 22.04
C GLU A 186 -11.00 -18.96 21.80
N ASN A 187 -11.17 -19.51 20.59
CA ASN A 187 -12.36 -20.30 20.20
C ASN A 187 -13.70 -19.62 20.55
N GLY A 188 -13.81 -18.31 20.31
CA GLY A 188 -15.00 -17.52 20.63
C GLY A 188 -15.17 -17.14 22.10
N THR A 189 -14.29 -17.62 22.98
CA THR A 189 -14.30 -17.30 24.42
C THR A 189 -13.43 -16.09 24.70
N LYS A 190 -13.96 -15.13 25.46
CA LYS A 190 -13.23 -13.92 25.90
C LYS A 190 -12.34 -14.25 27.10
N ILE A 191 -11.03 -14.11 26.90
CA ILE A 191 -10.05 -14.34 27.97
C ILE A 191 -9.74 -13.00 28.66
N PRO A 192 -9.91 -12.90 29.99
CA PRO A 192 -9.65 -11.67 30.71
C PRO A 192 -8.14 -11.34 30.73
N CYS A 193 -7.82 -10.07 30.92
CA CYS A 193 -6.44 -9.67 31.19
C CYS A 193 -5.98 -10.18 32.55
N ALA A 194 -4.71 -10.56 32.66
CA ALA A 194 -4.10 -10.86 33.95
C ALA A 194 -4.00 -9.59 34.80
N ALA A 195 -4.16 -9.73 36.11
CA ALA A 195 -3.87 -8.65 37.05
C ALA A 195 -2.37 -8.33 37.02
N LYS A 196 -2.04 -7.05 37.20
CA LYS A 196 -0.67 -6.55 37.23
C LYS A 196 -0.08 -6.65 38.64
#